data_AF-A0A1F4Q9V4-F1
#
_entry.id   AF-A0A1F4Q9V4-F1
#
_cell.length_a   1.000
_cell.length_b   1.000
_cell.length_c   1.000
_cell.angle_alpha   90.00
_cell.angle_beta   90.00
_cell.angle_gamma   90.00
#
_symmetry.space_group_name_H-M   'P 1'
#
loop_
_entity.id
_entity.type
_entity.pdbx_description
1 polymer ?
#
loop_
_entity_poly.entity_id
_entity_poly.type
_entity_poly.pdbx_seq_one_letter_code
_entity_poly.pdbx_strand_id
1 'polypeptide(L)' 'MANFTARMERIRPPRWVHVRFPRGAMFGEPGNHTKHRRVLEDTLRAAVTITEPGGKVELPYRWEAPPVAFRDRQIAEGP' A
#
# COMPACT_ATOMS: atom_id res chain seq x y z
N MET A 1 1.77 3.08 -9.17
CA MET A 1 1.34 3.97 -8.06
C MET A 1 1.79 3.35 -6.76
N ALA A 2 2.59 4.04 -5.95
CA ALA A 2 2.66 3.79 -4.50
C ALA A 2 2.08 5.05 -3.87
N ASN A 3 1.40 4.92 -2.74
CA ASN A 3 0.74 6.04 -2.09
C ASN A 3 1.75 6.78 -1.19
N PHE A 4 2.70 7.48 -1.81
CA PHE A 4 3.67 8.32 -1.09
C PHE A 4 2.93 9.30 -0.19
N THR A 5 3.19 9.24 1.12
CA THR A 5 2.50 10.03 2.15
C THR A 5 2.53 11.53 1.85
N ALA A 6 3.69 12.08 1.49
CA ALA A 6 3.82 13.50 1.13
C ALA A 6 2.93 13.92 -0.05
N ARG A 7 2.67 13.02 -1.00
CA ARG A 7 1.76 13.31 -2.12
C ARG A 7 0.31 13.26 -1.67
N MET A 8 -0.05 12.28 -0.84
CA MET A 8 -1.40 12.13 -0.29
C MET A 8 -1.78 13.29 0.63
N GLU A 9 -0.83 13.81 1.41
CA GLU A 9 -1.02 15.03 2.21
C GLU A 9 -1.27 16.27 1.35
N ARG A 10 -0.66 16.35 0.16
CA ARG A 10 -0.92 17.46 -0.77
C ARG A 10 -2.29 17.35 -1.43
N ILE A 11 -2.67 16.17 -1.93
CA ILE A 11 -3.93 15.98 -2.67
C ILE A 11 -5.14 15.80 -1.75
N ARG A 12 -4.93 15.47 -0.47
CA ARG A 12 -5.96 15.29 0.58
C ARG A 12 -7.16 14.46 0.11
N PRO A 13 -6.95 13.18 -0.25
CA PRO A 13 -8.07 12.33 -0.62
C PRO A 13 -9.01 12.18 0.58
N PRO A 14 -10.32 12.01 0.35
CA PRO A 14 -11.30 11.96 1.43
C PRO A 14 -11.05 10.80 2.40
N ARG A 15 -10.53 9.68 1.91
CA ARG A 15 -10.10 8.50 2.69
C ARG A 15 -8.98 7.81 1.95
N TRP A 16 -7.99 7.29 2.66
CA TRP A 16 -6.91 6.52 2.04
C TRP A 16 -6.24 5.58 3.03
N VAL A 17 -5.58 4.57 2.49
CA VAL A 17 -4.74 3.64 3.26
C VAL A 17 -3.31 3.74 2.78
N HIS A 18 -2.36 3.50 3.69
CA HIS A 18 -0.94 3.45 3.37
C HIS A 18 -0.35 2.07 3.57
N VAL A 19 0.38 1.62 2.54
CA VAL A 19 1.16 0.40 2.53
C VAL A 19 2.59 0.74 2.16
N ARG A 20 3.53 0.10 2.84
CA ARG A 20 4.96 0.28 2.60
C ARG A 20 5.42 -0.75 1.59
N PHE A 21 4.95 -0.56 0.36
CA PHE A 21 5.27 -1.43 -0.77
C PHE A 21 5.94 -0.64 -1.89
N PRO A 22 6.74 -1.31 -2.73
CA PRO A 22 7.29 -0.69 -3.92
C PRO A 22 6.21 -0.11 -4.83
N ARG A 23 6.60 0.94 -5.57
CA ARG A 23 5.70 1.62 -6.52
C ARG A 23 5.16 0.65 -7.57
N GLY A 24 3.83 0.54 -7.62
CA GLY A 24 3.15 -0.35 -8.58
C GLY A 24 2.82 -1.73 -8.03
N ALA A 25 3.26 -2.07 -6.82
CA ALA A 25 2.97 -3.33 -6.15
C ALA A 25 2.07 -3.13 -4.92
N MET A 26 0.93 -2.45 -5.11
CA MET A 26 0.06 -2.00 -4.00
C MET A 26 -0.57 -3.13 -3.18
N PHE A 27 -0.54 -4.37 -3.68
CA PHE A 27 -1.09 -5.54 -2.99
C PHE A 27 -0.03 -6.42 -2.33
N GLY A 28 1.27 -6.15 -2.52
CA GLY A 28 2.37 -6.97 -2.04
C GLY A 28 3.12 -7.69 -3.16
N GLU A 29 3.82 -8.76 -2.80
CA GLU A 29 4.73 -9.46 -3.71
C GLU A 29 3.99 -10.34 -4.73
N PRO A 30 4.46 -10.41 -5.98
CA PRO A 30 3.88 -11.30 -6.99
C PRO A 30 3.72 -12.74 -6.48
N GLY A 31 2.55 -13.32 -6.69
CA GLY A 31 2.22 -14.69 -6.26
C GLY A 31 1.77 -14.81 -4.80
N ASN A 32 1.87 -13.76 -3.98
CA ASN A 32 1.39 -13.79 -2.59
C ASN A 32 -0.12 -13.50 -2.49
N HIS A 33 -0.94 -14.43 -3.02
CA HIS A 33 -2.40 -14.29 -3.06
C HIS A 33 -3.02 -14.01 -1.68
N THR A 34 -2.47 -14.60 -0.62
CA THR A 34 -2.92 -14.37 0.75
C THR A 34 -2.70 -12.92 1.18
N LYS A 35 -1.50 -12.36 0.95
CA LYS A 35 -1.21 -10.95 1.27
C LYS A 35 -2.07 -10.01 0.43
N HIS A 36 -2.22 -10.30 -0.87
CA HIS A 36 -3.05 -9.49 -1.76
C HIS A 36 -4.48 -9.37 -1.27
N ARG A 37 -5.07 -10.51 -0.89
CA ARG A 37 -6.43 -10.58 -0.37
C ARG A 37 -6.57 -9.80 0.94
N ARG A 38 -5.65 -10.00 1.89
CA ARG A 38 -5.67 -9.32 3.18
C ARG A 38 -5.55 -7.79 3.04
N VAL A 39 -4.65 -7.31 2.18
CA VAL A 39 -4.51 -5.88 1.87
C VAL A 39 -5.81 -5.30 1.32
N LEU A 40 -6.47 -6.01 0.41
CA LEU A 40 -7.75 -5.57 -0.15
C LEU A 40 -8.86 -5.52 0.92
N GLU A 41 -8.99 -6.58 1.72
CA GLU A 41 -9.99 -6.67 2.80
C GLU A 41 -9.80 -5.57 3.84
N ASP A 42 -8.56 -5.30 4.27
CA ASP A 42 -8.27 -4.23 5.22
C ASP A 42 -8.47 -2.83 4.61
N THR A 43 -8.23 -2.68 3.30
CA THR A 43 -8.53 -1.42 2.60
C THR A 43 -10.04 -1.15 2.58
N LEU A 44 -10.84 -2.17 2.29
CA LEU A 44 -12.31 -2.06 2.33
C LEU A 44 -12.81 -1.81 3.75
N ARG A 45 -12.20 -2.44 4.76
CA ARG A 45 -12.47 -2.16 6.17
C ARG A 45 -12.15 -0.70 6.50
N ALA A 46 -11.00 -0.19 6.07
CA ALA A 46 -10.62 1.21 6.30
C ALA A 46 -11.64 2.18 5.68
N ALA A 47 -12.20 1.84 4.51
CA ALA A 47 -13.21 2.67 3.87
C ALA A 47 -14.46 2.87 4.74
N VAL A 48 -14.86 1.88 5.54
CA VAL A 48 -16.02 1.98 6.44
C VAL A 48 -15.67 2.45 7.85
N THR A 49 -14.41 2.35 8.27
CA THR A 49 -13.97 2.78 9.62
C THR A 49 -13.48 4.22 9.67
N ILE A 50 -12.98 4.78 8.56
CA ILE A 50 -12.55 6.18 8.51
C ILE A 50 -13.80 7.08 8.45
N THR A 51 -14.12 7.73 9.56
CA THR A 51 -15.28 8.62 9.71
C THR A 51 -14.97 10.09 9.44
N GLU A 52 -13.69 10.47 9.49
CA GLU A 52 -13.23 11.84 9.27
C GLU A 52 -12.69 12.02 7.84
N PRO A 53 -13.11 13.07 7.10
CA PRO A 53 -12.52 13.40 5.81
C PRO A 53 -11.01 13.65 5.93
N GLY A 54 -10.22 13.05 5.04
CA GLY A 54 -8.76 13.09 5.08
C GLY A 54 -8.13 12.03 5.98
N GLY A 55 -8.94 11.25 6.70
CA GLY A 55 -8.47 10.19 7.58
C GLY A 55 -7.68 9.12 6.82
N LYS A 56 -6.67 8.57 7.50
CA LYS A 56 -5.74 7.59 6.96
C LYS A 56 -5.57 6.40 7.89
N VAL A 57 -5.36 5.22 7.32
CA VAL A 57 -4.95 4.02 8.07
C VAL A 57 -3.64 3.51 7.47
N GLU A 58 -2.64 3.28 8.32
CA GLU A 58 -1.43 2.56 7.92
C GLU A 58 -1.65 1.06 8.11
N LEU A 59 -1.51 0.30 7.03
CA LEU A 59 -1.63 -1.15 7.09
C LEU A 59 -0.31 -1.77 7.57
N PRO A 60 -0.34 -2.86 8.36
CA PRO A 60 0.84 -3.42 9.02
C PRO A 60 1.73 -4.27 8.10
N TYR A 61 1.48 -4.28 6.79
CA TYR A 61 2.17 -5.15 5.85
C TYR A 61 3.56 -4.63 5.47
N ARG A 62 4.50 -5.56 5.33
CA ARG A 62 5.87 -5.33 4.87
C ARG A 62 6.16 -6.10 3.59
N TRP A 63 7.15 -5.59 2.86
CA TRP A 63 7.76 -6.31 1.75
C TRP A 63 8.77 -7.31 2.31
N GLU A 64 8.46 -8.60 2.19
CA GLU A 64 9.21 -9.69 2.83
C GLU A 64 10.00 -10.53 1.82
N ALA A 65 9.64 -10.47 0.53
CA ALA A 65 10.39 -11.22 -0.48
C ALA A 65 11.77 -10.58 -0.72
N PRO A 66 12.79 -11.41 -1.06
CA PRO A 66 14.03 -10.92 -1.64
C PRO A 66 13.71 -9.96 -2.79
N PRO A 67 14.54 -8.92 -3.00
CA PRO A 67 14.27 -7.95 -4.03
C PRO A 67 14.20 -8.65 -5.39
N VAL A 68 12.99 -8.65 -5.97
CA VAL A 68 12.76 -9.22 -7.29
C VAL A 68 13.14 -8.16 -8.33
N ALA A 69 13.88 -8.56 -9.36
CA ALA A 69 14.23 -7.64 -10.43
C ALA A 69 13.08 -7.52 -11.43
N PHE A 70 12.69 -6.30 -11.79
CA PHE A 70 11.84 -6.04 -12.94
C PHE A 70 12.57 -5.10 -13.90
N ARG A 71 12.81 -5.55 -15.13
CA ARG A 71 13.58 -4.79 -16.15
C ARG A 71 14.89 -4.24 -15.57
N ASP A 72 15.68 -5.14 -14.97
CA ASP A 72 16.99 -4.87 -14.35
C ASP A 72 16.98 -3.93 -13.13
N ARG A 73 15.81 -3.56 -12.61
CA ARG A 73 15.68 -2.81 -11.35
C ARG A 73 15.23 -3.71 -10.22
N GLN A 74 16.01 -3.71 -9.14
CA GLN A 74 15.65 -4.34 -7.87
C GLN A 74 14.40 -3.67 -7.28
N ILE A 75 13.38 -4.47 -6.98
CA ILE A 75 12.15 -4.02 -6.31
C ILE A 75 12.34 -4.23 -4.81
N ALA A 76 12.45 -3.14 -4.06
CA ALA A 76 12.57 -3.13 -2.60
C ALA A 76 11.42 -2.37 -1.95
N GLU A 77 11.31 -2.45 -0.62
CA GLU A 77 10.31 -1.71 0.16
C GLU A 77 10.28 -0.22 -0.23
N GLY A 78 9.08 0.31 -0.43
CA GLY A 78 8.90 1.73 -0.77
C GLY A 78 8.98 2.61 0.48
N PRO A 79 9.39 3.89 0.33
CA PRO A 79 9.40 4.84 1.43
C PRO A 79 7.99 5.25 1.87
#